data_AF-A0A6B0Z9M9-F1
#
_entry.id   AF-A0A6B0Z9M9-F1
#
_cell.length_a   1.000
_cell.length_b   1.000
_cell.length_c   1.000
_cell.angle_alpha   90.00
_cell.angle_beta   90.00
_cell.angle_gamma   90.00
#
_symmetry.space_group_name_H-M   'P 1'
#
loop_
_entity.id
_entity.type
_entity.pdbx_description
1 polymer ?
#
loop_
_entity_poly.entity_id
_entity_poly.type
_entity_poly.pdbx_seq_one_letter_code
_entity_poly.pdbx_strand_id
1 'polypeptide(L)' 'MVDGEPIKTRPWDAADHLHDERDIAAYLDAAFEDGDPQLIAAALGDVARSHGMTKIAAKK' A
#
# COMPACT_ATOMS: atom_id res chain seq x y z
N MET A 1 -4.81 -30.08 -21.74
CA MET A 1 -3.57 -29.57 -21.13
C MET A 1 -3.35 -28.22 -21.79
N VAL A 2 -3.62 -27.12 -21.08
CA VAL A 2 -3.38 -25.78 -21.63
C VAL A 2 -1.89 -25.49 -21.49
N ASP A 3 -1.22 -25.26 -22.62
CA ASP A 3 0.20 -24.94 -22.70
C ASP A 3 0.51 -23.69 -21.86
N GLY A 4 1.59 -23.75 -21.08
CA GLY A 4 1.91 -22.82 -20.00
C GLY A 4 2.39 -21.44 -20.46
N GLU A 5 1.45 -20.55 -20.79
CA GLU A 5 1.75 -19.12 -20.81
C GLU A 5 2.06 -18.64 -19.37
N PRO A 6 3.19 -17.95 -19.15
CA PRO A 6 3.52 -17.42 -17.84
C PRO A 6 2.50 -16.35 -17.43
N ILE A 7 1.99 -16.45 -16.20
CA ILE A 7 1.06 -15.48 -15.64
C ILE A 7 1.78 -14.14 -15.51
N LYS A 8 1.21 -13.10 -16.13
CA LYS A 8 1.71 -11.72 -15.98
C LYS A 8 1.38 -11.20 -14.58
N THR A 9 2.40 -10.81 -13.85
CA THR A 9 2.28 -10.16 -12.53
C THR A 9 2.82 -8.74 -12.58
N ARG A 10 2.46 -7.94 -11.59
CA ARG A 10 3.03 -6.61 -11.35
C ARG A 10 3.68 -6.56 -9.97
N PRO A 11 4.73 -5.74 -9.77
CA PRO A 11 5.21 -5.44 -8.42
C PRO A 11 4.08 -4.92 -7.55
N TRP A 12 4.08 -5.32 -6.28
CA TRP A 12 3.11 -4.87 -5.29
C TRP A 12 3.67 -3.66 -4.53
N ASP A 13 2.82 -2.67 -4.28
CA ASP A 13 3.11 -1.50 -3.44
C ASP A 13 1.90 -1.26 -2.51
N ALA A 14 2.13 -1.17 -1.21
CA ALA A 14 1.08 -0.91 -0.22
C ALA A 14 0.38 0.43 -0.50
N ALA A 15 1.15 1.45 -0.92
CA ALA A 15 0.63 2.79 -1.15
C ALA A 15 -0.46 2.84 -2.24
N ASP A 16 -0.45 1.90 -3.18
CA ASP A 16 -1.48 1.77 -4.22
C ASP A 16 -2.86 1.38 -3.67
N HIS A 17 -2.93 0.90 -2.43
CA HIS A 17 -4.14 0.33 -1.83
C HIS A 17 -4.69 1.17 -0.67
N LEU A 18 -4.04 2.29 -0.32
CA LEU A 18 -4.44 3.17 0.78
C LEU A 18 -5.25 4.35 0.25
N HIS A 19 -6.50 4.08 -0.15
CA HIS A 19 -7.35 5.05 -0.85
C HIS A 19 -8.18 5.93 0.07
N ASP A 20 -8.59 5.38 1.21
CA ASP A 20 -9.41 6.09 2.18
C ASP A 20 -8.92 5.89 3.62
N GLU A 21 -9.53 6.64 4.54
CA GLU A 21 -9.17 6.65 5.96
C GLU A 21 -9.29 5.27 6.63
N ARG A 22 -10.20 4.41 6.14
CA ARG A 22 -10.42 3.08 6.70
C ARG A 22 -9.30 2.13 6.31
N ASP A 23 -8.87 2.18 5.05
CA ASP A 23 -7.72 1.41 4.56
C ASP A 23 -6.46 1.78 5.34
N ILE A 24 -6.26 3.08 5.56
CA ILE A 24 -5.11 3.60 6.32
C ILE A 24 -5.15 3.16 7.78
N ALA A 25 -6.31 3.27 8.44
CA ALA A 25 -6.46 2.86 9.83
C ALA A 25 -6.18 1.37 10.00
N ALA A 26 -6.79 0.52 9.18
CA ALA A 26 -6.59 -0.94 9.23
C ALA A 26 -5.12 -1.32 8.98
N TYR A 27 -4.45 -0.65 8.05
CA TYR A 27 -3.04 -0.90 7.75
C TYR A 27 -2.11 -0.49 8.89
N LEU A 28 -2.34 0.68 9.49
CA LEU A 28 -1.55 1.16 10.62
C LEU A 28 -1.79 0.31 11.87
N ASP A 29 -3.04 -0.06 12.16
CA ASP A 29 -3.38 -0.93 13.29
C ASP A 29 -2.63 -2.27 13.19
N ALA A 30 -2.61 -2.89 12.01
CA ALA A 30 -1.86 -4.13 11.78
C ALA A 30 -0.34 -3.94 12.02
N ALA A 31 0.22 -2.81 11.60
CA ALA A 31 1.64 -2.49 11.85
C ALA A 31 1.93 -2.25 13.35
N PHE A 32 1.00 -1.62 14.07
CA PHE A 32 1.13 -1.40 15.51
C PHE A 32 0.96 -2.68 16.34
N GLU A 33 0.11 -3.61 15.91
CA GLU A 33 -0.09 -4.91 16.56
C GLU A 33 1.18 -5.78 16.53
N ASP A 34 1.95 -5.73 15.44
CA ASP A 34 3.23 -6.42 15.32
C ASP A 34 4.29 -5.85 16.28
N GLY A 35 4.21 -4.54 16.56
CA GLY A 35 5.05 -3.85 17.54
C GLY A 35 6.48 -3.56 17.08
N ASP A 36 6.86 -3.91 15.84
CA ASP A 36 8.16 -3.57 15.27
C ASP A 36 8.23 -2.07 14.87
N PRO A 37 9.12 -1.28 15.48
CA PRO A 37 9.29 0.13 15.13
C PRO A 37 9.68 0.35 13.66
N GLN A 38 10.40 -0.58 13.02
CA GLN A 38 10.76 -0.47 11.61
C GLN A 38 9.55 -0.64 10.70
N LEU A 39 8.68 -1.61 11.01
CA LEU A 39 7.45 -1.84 10.28
C LEU A 39 6.51 -0.63 10.40
N ILE A 40 6.35 -0.09 11.61
CA ILE A 40 5.53 1.11 11.86
C ILE A 40 6.07 2.30 11.05
N ALA A 41 7.39 2.51 11.02
CA ALA A 41 8.00 3.58 10.25
C ALA A 41 7.79 3.40 8.73
N ALA A 42 7.91 2.17 8.23
CA ALA A 42 7.64 1.84 6.83
C ALA A 42 6.17 2.12 6.46
N ALA A 43 5.22 1.67 7.28
CA ALA A 43 3.80 1.86 7.06
C ALA A 43 3.41 3.36 7.03
N LEU A 44 3.98 4.17 7.92
CA LEU A 44 3.81 5.63 7.89
C LEU A 44 4.34 6.25 6.59
N GLY A 45 5.45 5.74 6.07
CA GLY A 45 6.01 6.14 4.78
C GLY A 45 5.07 5.82 3.62
N ASP A 46 4.47 4.63 3.61
CA ASP A 46 3.51 4.21 2.58
C ASP A 46 2.25 5.09 2.59
N VAL A 47 1.71 5.39 3.76
CA VAL A 47 0.57 6.31 3.93
C VAL A 47 0.90 7.71 3.39
N ALA A 48 2.10 8.24 3.69
CA ALA A 48 2.52 9.53 3.18
C ALA A 48 2.62 9.54 1.64
N ARG A 49 3.14 8.45 1.04
CA ARG A 49 3.22 8.29 -0.42
C ARG A 49 1.84 8.20 -1.07
N SER A 50 0.90 7.46 -0.49
CA SER A 50 -0.45 7.29 -1.05
C SER A 50 -1.21 8.62 -1.15
N HIS A 51 -1.04 9.50 -0.17
CA HIS A 51 -1.63 10.84 -0.19
C HIS A 51 -0.99 11.75 -1.24
N GLY A 52 0.33 11.62 -1.44
CA GLY A 52 1.05 12.30 -2.52
C GLY A 52 0.54 11.90 -3.90
N MET A 53 0.33 10.60 -4.13
CA MET A 53 -0.22 10.07 -5.39
C MET A 53 -1.66 10.52 -5.64
N THR A 54 -2.50 10.56 -4.60
CA THR A 54 -3.89 11.05 -4.71
C THR A 54 -3.94 12.51 -5.16
N LYS A 55 -3.05 13.37 -4.64
CA LYS A 55 -2.95 14.79 -5.06
C LYS A 55 -2.48 14.96 -6.51
N ILE A 56 -1.61 14.07 -7.00
CA ILE A 56 -1.15 14.10 -8.41
C ILE A 56 -2.28 13.64 -9.34
N ALA A 57 -3.03 12.60 -8.97
CA ALA A 57 -4.16 12.10 -9.76
C ALA A 57 -5.32 13.11 -9.85
N ALA A 58 -5.56 13.90 -8.79
CA ALA A 58 -6.61 14.92 -8.76
C ALA A 58 -6.31 16.17 -9.61
N LYS A 59 -5.09 16.34 -10.12
CA LYS A 59 -4.65 17.55 -10.85
C LYS A 59 -4.90 17.52 -12.37
N LYS A 60 -5.84 16.72 -12.86
CA LYS A 60 -6.13 16.62 -14.31
C LYS A 60 -7.44 17.28 -14.70
#